data_AF-A0A7C4VQ52-F1
#
_entry.id   AF-A0A7C4VQ52-F1
#
_cell.length_a   1.000
_cell.length_b   1.000
_cell.length_c   1.000
_cell.angle_alpha   90.00
_cell.angle_beta   90.00
_cell.angle_gamma   90.00
#
_symmetry.space_group_name_H-M   'P 1'
#
loop_
_entity.id
_entity.type
_entity.pdbx_description
1 polymer ?
#
loop_
_entity_poly.entity_id
_entity_poly.type
_entity_poly.pdbx_seq_one_letter_code
_entity_poly.pdbx_strand_id
1 'polypeptide(L)' 'MLQKRMFITQSMQRLLNLFEQIEDEDIRNIIAETVFLESKHRSSSQKNFPIREVRNVVDTVARLREGQKG' A
#
# COMPACT_ATOMS: atom_id res chain seq x y z
N MET A 1 -18.08 23.18 -4.25
CA MET A 1 -16.67 22.76 -4.24
C MET A 1 -16.40 21.93 -5.49
N LEU A 2 -15.56 22.40 -6.42
CA LEU A 2 -15.20 21.60 -7.61
C LEU A 2 -14.30 20.44 -7.15
N GLN A 3 -14.81 19.21 -7.19
CA GLN A 3 -13.98 18.02 -7.11
C GLN A 3 -13.08 18.00 -8.36
N LYS A 4 -11.80 18.32 -8.17
CA LYS A 4 -10.76 18.17 -9.20
C LYS A 4 -10.75 16.69 -9.61
N ARG A 5 -11.23 16.37 -10.82
CA ARG A 5 -11.09 15.02 -11.37
C ARG A 5 -9.60 14.72 -11.48
N MET A 6 -9.11 13.75 -10.70
CA MET A 6 -7.74 13.27 -10.85
C MET A 6 -7.59 12.70 -12.26
N PHE A 7 -6.59 13.19 -12.99
CA PHE A 7 -6.23 12.63 -14.28
C PHE A 7 -5.48 11.32 -14.05
N ILE A 8 -6.13 10.19 -14.32
CA ILE A 8 -5.54 8.86 -14.19
C ILE A 8 -4.72 8.58 -15.45
N THR A 9 -3.42 8.34 -15.30
CA THR A 9 -2.55 7.94 -16.41
C THR A 9 -2.77 6.47 -16.77
N GLN A 10 -2.40 6.04 -17.98
CA GLN A 10 -2.48 4.62 -18.37
C GLN A 10 -1.68 3.71 -17.42
N SER A 11 -0.53 4.17 -16.92
CA SER A 11 0.29 3.44 -15.95
C SER A 11 -0.43 3.28 -14.60
N MET A 12 -1.13 4.33 -14.14
CA MET A 12 -1.95 4.24 -12.92
C MET A 12 -3.15 3.31 -13.11
N GLN A 13 -3.81 3.36 -14.26
CA GLN A 13 -4.93 2.44 -14.55
C GLN A 13 -4.45 0.98 -14.56
N ARG A 14 -3.28 0.69 -15.13
CA ARG A 14 -2.70 -0.65 -15.11
C ARG A 14 -2.40 -1.13 -13.69
N LEU A 15 -1.89 -0.25 -12.82
CA LEU A 15 -1.66 -0.57 -11.42
C LEU A 15 -2.96 -0.85 -10.67
N LEU A 16 -4.01 -0.04 -10.88
CA LEU A 16 -5.32 -0.27 -10.29
C LEU A 16 -5.91 -1.63 -10.70
N ASN A 17 -5.84 -1.96 -11.99
CA ASN A 17 -6.32 -3.24 -12.49
C ASN A 17 -5.57 -4.43 -11.88
N LEU A 18 -4.24 -4.32 -11.72
CA LEU A 18 -3.44 -5.35 -11.03
C LEU A 18 -3.80 -5.46 -9.56
N PHE A 19 -4.15 -4.33 -8.92
CA PHE A 19 -4.56 -4.28 -7.52
C PHE A 19 -5.92 -4.94 -7.29
N GLU A 20 -6.87 -4.75 -8.21
CA GLU A 20 -8.19 -5.38 -8.18
C GLU A 20 -8.13 -6.91 -8.34
N GLN A 21 -7.11 -7.44 -9.02
CA GLN A 21 -6.91 -8.87 -9.20
C GLN A 21 -6.46 -9.60 -7.93
N ILE A 22 -6.03 -8.88 -6.90
CA ILE A 22 -5.62 -9.48 -5.64
C ILE A 22 -6.87 -9.76 -4.82
N GLU A 23 -7.30 -11.03 -4.72
CA GLU A 23 -8.50 -11.43 -3.97
C GLU A 23 -8.39 -11.16 -2.47
N ASP A 24 -7.18 -11.37 -1.93
CA ASP A 24 -6.88 -11.22 -0.51
C ASP A 24 -6.82 -9.74 -0.10
N GLU A 25 -7.80 -9.31 0.69
CA GLU A 25 -7.90 -7.93 1.20
C GLU A 25 -6.69 -7.54 2.06
N ASP A 26 -6.12 -8.48 2.80
CA ASP A 26 -4.97 -8.22 3.65
C ASP A 26 -3.72 -7.93 2.82
N ILE A 27 -3.54 -8.66 1.73
CA ILE A 27 -2.45 -8.40 0.78
C ILE A 27 -2.64 -7.02 0.12
N ARG A 28 -3.87 -6.66 -0.27
CA ARG A 28 -4.17 -5.31 -0.77
C ARG A 28 -3.82 -4.25 0.26
N ASN A 29 -4.20 -4.43 1.53
CA ASN A 29 -3.90 -3.48 2.60
C ASN A 29 -2.38 -3.31 2.81
N ILE A 30 -1.62 -4.41 2.84
CA ILE A 30 -0.15 -4.36 2.96
C ILE A 30 0.46 -3.54 1.82
N ILE A 31 0.05 -3.79 0.57
CA ILE A 31 0.62 -3.09 -0.58
C ILE A 31 0.24 -1.62 -0.56
N ALA A 32 -1.02 -1.27 -0.26
CA ALA A 32 -1.47 0.12 -0.17
C ALA A 32 -0.65 0.90 0.86
N GLU A 33 -0.45 0.34 2.05
CA GLU A 33 0.26 0.99 3.14
C GLU A 33 1.76 1.10 2.85
N THR A 34 2.35 0.07 2.21
CA THR A 34 3.74 0.11 1.75
C THR A 34 3.97 1.19 0.70
N VAL A 35 3.07 1.33 -0.28
CA VAL A 35 3.13 2.37 -1.31
C VAL A 35 2.95 3.76 -0.68
N PHE A 36 2.09 3.89 0.32
CA PHE A 36 1.92 5.13 1.05
C PHE A 36 3.20 5.53 1.81
N LEU A 37 3.83 4.59 2.51
CA LEU A 37 5.12 4.80 3.19
C LEU A 37 6.23 5.21 2.20
N GLU A 38 6.31 4.53 1.05
CA GLU A 38 7.22 4.92 -0.04
C GLU A 38 6.96 6.37 -0.46
N SER A 39 5.71 6.72 -0.76
CA SER A 39 5.35 8.05 -1.24
C SER A 39 5.73 9.17 -0.25
N LYS A 40 5.62 8.90 1.05
CA LYS A 40 6.02 9.82 2.14
C LYS A 40 7.53 10.01 2.22
N HIS A 41 8.31 9.00 1.85
CA HIS A 41 9.77 8.99 2.01
C HIS A 41 10.51 9.18 0.69
N ARG A 42 9.78 9.20 -0.44
CA ARG A 42 10.29 9.35 -1.80
C ARG A 42 11.13 10.60 -2.02
N SER A 43 10.76 11.70 -1.37
CA SER A 43 11.49 12.97 -1.37
C SER A 43 12.68 13.00 -0.39
N SER A 44 12.73 12.08 0.57
CA SER A 44 13.63 12.12 1.74
C SER A 44 14.90 11.27 1.59
N SER A 45 15.30 10.95 0.37
CA SER A 45 16.51 10.17 -0.02
C SER A 45 16.24 8.68 -0.28
N GLN A 46 16.51 8.28 -1.52
CA GLN A 46 16.57 6.89 -2.00
C GLN A 46 17.45 5.95 -1.16
N LYS A 47 18.27 6.48 -0.22
CA LYS A 47 19.14 5.69 0.66
C LYS A 47 18.46 5.11 1.90
N ASN A 48 17.31 5.64 2.33
CA ASN A 48 16.65 5.25 3.59
C ASN A 48 15.19 4.84 3.37
N PHE A 49 14.95 3.90 2.45
CA PHE A 49 13.64 3.26 2.40
C PHE A 49 13.33 2.63 3.78
N PRO A 50 12.18 2.94 4.40
CA PRO A 50 11.90 2.55 5.79
C PRO A 50 11.50 1.07 5.85
N ILE A 51 12.45 0.16 5.57
CA ILE A 51 12.24 -1.29 5.52
C ILE A 51 11.64 -1.84 6.83
N ARG A 52 11.97 -1.22 7.97
CA ARG A 52 11.42 -1.55 9.28
C ARG A 52 9.93 -1.23 9.37
N GLU A 53 9.49 -0.10 8.81
CA GLU A 53 8.07 0.28 8.82
C GLU A 53 7.26 -0.63 7.90
N VAL A 54 7.80 -0.99 6.74
CA VAL A 54 7.18 -1.98 5.85
C VAL A 54 7.04 -3.34 6.55
N ARG A 55 8.07 -3.78 7.30
CA ARG A 55 7.97 -5.02 8.08
C ARG A 55 6.87 -4.93 9.15
N ASN A 56 6.74 -3.79 9.84
CA ASN A 56 5.71 -3.58 10.85
C ASN A 56 4.29 -3.66 10.26
N VAL A 57 4.08 -3.19 9.03
CA VAL A 57 2.79 -3.31 8.32
C VAL A 57 2.44 -4.79 8.12
N VAL A 58 3.38 -5.58 7.60
CA VAL A 58 3.19 -7.03 7.41
C VAL A 58 2.88 -7.74 8.73
N ASP A 59 3.67 -7.46 9.77
CA ASP A 59 3.50 -8.07 11.09
C ASP A 59 2.15 -7.70 11.73
N THR A 60 1.68 -6.47 11.52
CA THR A 60 0.37 -6.02 12.04
C THR A 60 -0.78 -6.78 11.39
N VAL A 61 -0.74 -6.92 10.06
CA VAL A 61 -1.76 -7.65 9.32
C VAL A 61 -1.74 -9.14 9.66
N ALA A 62 -0.56 -9.74 9.83
CA ALA A 62 -0.42 -11.12 10.28
C ALA A 62 -1.02 -11.34 11.69
N ARG A 63 -0.74 -10.42 12.64
CA ARG A 63 -1.34 -10.48 13.99
C ARG A 63 -2.86 -10.35 13.98
N LEU A 64 -3.42 -9.50 13.12
CA LEU A 64 -4.87 -9.37 12.97
C LEU A 64 -5.51 -10.68 12.53
N ARG A 65 -4.86 -11.41 11.60
CA ARG A 65 -5.33 -12.75 11.16
C ARG A 65 -5.27 -13.81 12.27
N GLU A 66 -4.21 -13.79 13.08
CA GLU A 66 -4.07 -14.73 14.19
C GLU A 66 -5.09 -14.46 15.29
N GLY A 67 -5.38 -13.18 15.58
CA GLY A 67 -6.39 -12.78 16.55
C GLY A 67 -7.85 -13.05 16.14
N GLN A 68 -8.14 -13.21 14.84
CA GLN A 68 -9.46 -13.59 14.34
C GLN A 68 -9.72 -15.11 14.34
N LYS A 69 -8.68 -15.93 14.55
CA LYS A 69 -8.78 -17.41 14.57
C LYS A 69 -8.89 -18.01 15.97
N GLY A 70 -8.85 -17.18 17.03
CA GLY A 70 -9.07 -17.60 18.43
C GLY A 70 -10.46 -17.21 18.91
#